data_AF-A0AAN6WZV9-F1
#
_entry.id   AF-A0AAN6WZV9-F1
#
_cell.length_a   1.000
_cell.length_b   1.000
_cell.length_c   1.000
_cell.angle_alpha   90.00
_cell.angle_beta   90.00
_cell.angle_gamma   90.00
#
_symmetry.space_group_name_H-M   'P 1'
#
loop_
_entity.id
_entity.type
_entity.pdbx_description
1 polymer ?
#
loop_
_entity_poly.entity_id
_entity_poly.type
_entity_poly.pdbx_seq_one_letter_code
_entity_poly.pdbx_strand_id
1 'polypeptide(L)'
;MAFGKLYTYAGNPRSTAIRAVAKANGLDLQDVEVDTTKPTEEFLKVNPLHKVPALATEDGFVLTESIAIAIYVASQNEKTTLLGKTKQDYASILRWMSFFNSEVLPKLGAWFRPLLGKAPYNKKAVEEAQKETYEVVSVVESHLANNTFLVGERITLADLFATGLISRGFEFFFDKEFREKYPHVSRWFATVYNQPIYSAVAPEFKLLDTPKLTNVAPKKAEQPKAPKPAAAPKPAAPAAEEEPAEAPKPKHPLEALPRASFPLDEWKRQYSNVDTPEALKWFWENVPFTEYSIWKVRYKYNDELTMTFMSNNLIGGFNNRLEASRKYLFGSASVYGVNNDSIIEGAFVIRGDDYLPVFDVAPDYESYEFTKLDPTNPEDRAFVEAQWSWDKPAVENGKEYPHASGKVFK
;
A
#
# COMPACT_ATOMS: atom_id res chain seq x y z
N MET A 1 1.28 -26.73 -32.52
CA MET A 1 0.84 -27.13 -31.16
C MET A 1 1.16 -25.96 -30.24
N ALA A 2 0.33 -25.73 -29.23
CA ALA A 2 0.61 -24.70 -28.24
C ALA A 2 1.97 -24.96 -27.59
N PHE A 3 2.72 -23.90 -27.30
CA PHE A 3 3.94 -23.98 -26.49
C PHE A 3 3.57 -24.15 -25.01
N GLY A 4 2.53 -23.44 -24.57
CA GLY A 4 2.03 -23.52 -23.20
C GLY A 4 1.05 -22.41 -22.86
N LYS A 5 0.70 -22.36 -21.58
CA LYS A 5 -0.19 -21.37 -20.96
C LYS A 5 0.60 -20.39 -20.09
N LEU A 6 0.40 -19.10 -20.31
CA LEU A 6 0.88 -18.01 -19.46
C LEU A 6 -0.27 -17.51 -18.60
N TYR A 7 -0.22 -17.83 -17.31
CA TYR A 7 -1.18 -17.33 -16.33
C TYR A 7 -0.82 -15.89 -15.96
N THR A 8 -1.73 -14.94 -16.24
CA THR A 8 -1.50 -13.50 -16.01
C THR A 8 -2.82 -12.72 -15.99
N TYR A 9 -2.76 -11.38 -16.01
CA TYR A 9 -3.92 -10.53 -16.18
C TYR A 9 -3.68 -9.45 -17.25
N ALA A 10 -4.77 -8.88 -17.78
CA ALA A 10 -4.71 -7.82 -18.77
C ALA A 10 -3.89 -6.61 -18.29
N GLY A 11 -2.86 -6.23 -19.07
CA GLY A 11 -1.98 -5.11 -18.72
C GLY A 11 -0.98 -5.39 -17.59
N ASN A 12 -0.73 -6.64 -17.21
CA ASN A 12 0.37 -6.97 -16.31
C ASN A 12 1.74 -6.60 -16.94
N PRO A 13 2.47 -5.62 -16.37
CA PRO A 13 3.72 -5.15 -16.97
C PRO A 13 4.81 -6.23 -17.04
N ARG A 14 4.77 -7.22 -16.14
CA ARG A 14 5.73 -8.33 -16.11
C ARG A 14 5.54 -9.35 -17.24
N SER A 15 4.39 -9.36 -17.90
CA SER A 15 4.06 -10.32 -18.97
C SER A 15 4.36 -9.80 -20.37
N THR A 16 4.49 -8.49 -20.56
CA THR A 16 4.65 -7.90 -21.90
C THR A 16 5.89 -8.41 -22.62
N ALA A 17 7.05 -8.45 -21.95
CA ALA A 17 8.28 -8.97 -22.54
C ALA A 17 8.20 -10.47 -22.84
N ILE A 18 7.54 -11.26 -21.99
CA ILE A 18 7.34 -12.70 -22.20
C ILE A 18 6.54 -12.93 -23.49
N ARG A 19 5.42 -12.20 -23.67
CA ARG A 19 4.60 -12.26 -24.89
C ARG A 19 5.36 -11.80 -26.13
N ALA A 20 6.12 -10.70 -26.01
CA ALA A 20 6.91 -10.14 -27.11
C ALA A 20 7.92 -11.17 -27.63
N VAL A 21 8.64 -11.81 -26.71
CA VAL A 21 9.65 -12.82 -27.04
C VAL A 21 9.03 -14.12 -27.53
N ALA A 22 7.92 -14.57 -26.92
CA ALA A 22 7.19 -15.74 -27.40
C ALA A 22 6.76 -15.56 -28.87
N LYS A 23 6.16 -14.40 -29.19
CA LYS A 23 5.76 -14.05 -30.55
C LYS A 23 6.96 -13.98 -31.51
N ALA A 24 8.07 -13.37 -31.10
CA ALA A 24 9.28 -13.30 -31.92
C ALA A 24 9.93 -14.67 -32.17
N ASN A 25 9.79 -15.60 -31.23
CA ASN A 25 10.25 -16.98 -31.37
C ASN A 25 9.23 -17.90 -32.05
N GLY A 26 8.05 -17.38 -32.45
CA GLY A 26 6.99 -18.18 -33.07
C GLY A 26 6.35 -19.20 -32.11
N LEU A 27 6.42 -18.95 -30.81
CA LEU A 27 5.85 -19.80 -29.77
C LEU A 27 4.37 -19.46 -29.55
N ASP A 28 3.50 -20.45 -29.71
CA ASP A 28 2.07 -20.33 -29.47
C ASP A 28 1.78 -20.36 -27.96
N LEU A 29 1.94 -19.21 -27.30
CA LEU A 29 1.75 -19.03 -25.86
C LEU A 29 0.35 -18.45 -25.58
N GLN A 30 -0.49 -19.23 -24.90
CA GLN A 30 -1.87 -18.85 -24.61
C GLN A 30 -1.97 -18.15 -23.25
N ASP A 31 -2.57 -16.95 -23.23
CA ASP A 31 -2.84 -16.26 -21.96
C ASP A 31 -4.03 -16.90 -21.23
N VAL A 32 -3.86 -17.13 -19.93
CA VAL A 32 -4.94 -17.51 -19.02
C VAL A 32 -5.13 -16.38 -18.01
N GLU A 33 -6.30 -15.74 -18.03
CA GLU A 33 -6.62 -14.65 -17.11
C GLU A 33 -6.80 -15.18 -15.68
N VAL A 34 -6.10 -14.57 -14.72
CA VAL A 34 -6.11 -14.96 -13.31
C VAL A 34 -6.41 -13.76 -12.42
N ASP A 35 -7.44 -13.89 -11.58
CA ASP A 35 -7.68 -13.00 -10.46
C ASP A 35 -6.83 -13.45 -9.26
N THR A 36 -5.74 -12.72 -8.98
CA THR A 36 -4.85 -13.02 -7.84
C THR A 36 -5.50 -12.76 -6.48
N THR A 37 -6.65 -12.09 -6.41
CA THR A 37 -7.41 -11.88 -5.16
C THR A 37 -8.33 -13.06 -4.84
N LYS A 38 -8.68 -13.86 -5.85
CA LYS A 38 -9.51 -15.06 -5.76
C LYS A 38 -8.95 -16.17 -6.67
N PRO A 39 -7.74 -16.68 -6.37
CA PRO A 39 -7.09 -17.66 -7.22
C PRO A 39 -7.87 -18.98 -7.26
N THR A 40 -7.99 -19.58 -8.44
CA THR A 40 -8.64 -20.90 -8.61
C THR A 40 -7.73 -22.01 -8.09
N GLU A 41 -8.31 -23.14 -7.68
CA GLU A 41 -7.54 -24.32 -7.28
C GLU A 41 -6.62 -24.82 -8.40
N GLU A 42 -7.06 -24.73 -9.66
CA GLU A 42 -6.24 -25.08 -10.82
C GLU A 42 -5.00 -24.21 -10.92
N PHE A 43 -5.13 -22.89 -10.73
CA PHE A 43 -3.99 -21.99 -10.75
C PHE A 43 -3.06 -22.20 -9.55
N LEU A 44 -3.61 -22.50 -8.36
CA LEU A 44 -2.79 -22.78 -7.17
C LEU A 44 -1.91 -24.02 -7.32
N LYS A 45 -2.29 -24.99 -8.17
CA LYS A 45 -1.42 -26.13 -8.54
C LYS A 45 -0.21 -25.69 -9.37
N VAL A 46 -0.35 -24.61 -10.15
CA VAL A 46 0.74 -24.04 -10.96
C VAL A 46 1.62 -23.12 -10.10
N ASN A 47 1.00 -22.24 -9.31
CA ASN A 47 1.72 -21.37 -8.37
C ASN A 47 0.99 -21.27 -7.01
N PRO A 48 1.46 -22.01 -5.98
CA PRO A 48 0.87 -21.97 -4.64
C PRO A 48 0.94 -20.59 -3.97
N LEU A 49 1.85 -19.72 -4.43
CA LEU A 49 1.99 -18.35 -3.93
C LEU A 49 1.02 -17.36 -4.60
N HIS A 50 0.01 -17.83 -5.37
CA HIS A 50 -1.02 -17.02 -6.03
C HIS A 50 -0.50 -15.80 -6.83
N LYS A 51 0.74 -15.87 -7.35
CA LYS A 51 1.41 -14.77 -8.07
C LYS A 51 1.47 -15.03 -9.57
N VAL A 52 1.33 -13.95 -10.34
CA VAL A 52 1.50 -13.95 -11.79
C VAL A 52 2.68 -13.06 -12.21
N PRO A 53 3.37 -13.35 -13.33
CA PRO A 53 3.11 -14.46 -14.26
C PRO A 53 3.56 -15.83 -13.76
N ALA A 54 2.90 -16.89 -14.26
CA ALA A 54 3.35 -18.28 -14.16
C ALA A 54 3.19 -18.96 -15.53
N LEU A 55 4.09 -19.89 -15.86
CA LEU A 55 4.09 -20.65 -17.12
C LEU A 55 3.81 -22.13 -16.83
N ALA A 56 2.93 -22.74 -17.62
CA ALA A 56 2.83 -24.19 -17.73
C ALA A 56 2.93 -24.57 -19.21
N THR A 57 3.95 -25.33 -19.60
CA THR A 57 4.13 -25.80 -20.97
C THR A 57 3.30 -27.05 -21.23
N GLU A 58 3.04 -27.35 -22.51
CA GLU A 58 2.26 -28.54 -22.90
C GLU A 58 2.95 -29.87 -22.52
N ASP A 59 4.28 -29.88 -22.37
CA ASP A 59 5.06 -31.03 -21.91
C ASP A 59 5.10 -31.17 -20.37
N GLY A 60 4.35 -30.33 -19.64
CA GLY A 60 4.16 -30.43 -18.19
C GLY A 60 5.20 -29.69 -17.35
N PHE A 61 6.13 -28.94 -17.96
CA PHE A 61 7.05 -28.09 -17.22
C PHE A 61 6.34 -26.84 -16.69
N VAL A 62 6.48 -26.60 -15.38
CA VAL A 62 5.92 -25.43 -14.70
C VAL A 62 7.05 -24.52 -14.24
N LEU A 63 6.92 -23.22 -14.53
CA LEU A 63 7.90 -22.22 -14.17
C LEU A 63 7.25 -20.96 -13.61
N THR A 64 7.70 -20.53 -12.44
CA THR A 64 7.31 -19.29 -11.77
C THR A 64 8.44 -18.27 -11.83
N GLU A 65 8.14 -17.03 -11.42
CA GLU A 65 9.01 -15.85 -11.49
C GLU A 65 9.21 -15.29 -12.91
N SER A 66 8.84 -14.02 -13.09
CA SER A 66 8.78 -13.39 -14.42
C SER A 66 10.12 -13.34 -15.16
N ILE A 67 11.23 -13.20 -14.44
CA ILE A 67 12.57 -13.16 -15.03
C ILE A 67 12.94 -14.53 -15.59
N ALA A 68 12.69 -15.60 -14.81
CA ALA A 68 12.98 -16.97 -15.22
C ALA A 68 12.14 -17.35 -16.44
N ILE A 69 10.84 -17.03 -16.43
CA ILE A 69 9.94 -17.28 -17.57
C ILE A 69 10.43 -16.53 -18.82
N ALA A 70 10.77 -15.24 -18.70
CA ALA A 70 11.24 -14.44 -19.83
C ALA A 70 12.53 -15.02 -20.44
N ILE A 71 13.48 -15.48 -19.61
CA ILE A 71 14.71 -16.11 -20.08
C ILE A 71 14.42 -17.45 -20.75
N TYR A 72 13.59 -18.29 -20.12
CA TYR A 72 13.24 -19.61 -20.66
C TYR A 72 12.55 -19.50 -22.03
N VAL A 73 11.63 -18.54 -22.19
CA VAL A 73 10.97 -18.27 -23.46
C VAL A 73 11.96 -17.72 -24.49
N ALA A 74 12.88 -16.84 -24.09
CA ALA A 74 13.93 -16.32 -24.98
C ALA A 74 14.89 -17.42 -25.44
N SER A 75 15.28 -18.32 -24.54
CA SER A 75 16.26 -19.38 -24.79
C SER A 75 15.77 -20.49 -25.71
N GLN A 76 14.45 -20.57 -25.97
CA GLN A 76 13.91 -21.52 -26.95
C GLN A 76 14.46 -21.28 -28.36
N ASN A 77 14.96 -20.07 -28.63
CA ASN A 77 15.69 -19.76 -29.86
C ASN A 77 17.19 -19.70 -29.55
N GLU A 78 17.93 -20.76 -29.90
CA GLU A 78 19.38 -20.84 -29.68
C GLU A 78 20.18 -19.73 -30.40
N LYS A 79 19.57 -19.11 -31.42
CA LYS A 79 20.17 -17.99 -32.18
C LYS A 79 19.72 -16.63 -31.68
N THR A 80 19.02 -16.58 -30.53
CA THR A 80 18.52 -15.33 -29.97
C THR A 80 19.66 -14.35 -29.69
N THR A 81 19.46 -13.09 -30.05
CA THR A 81 20.38 -12.01 -29.69
C THR A 81 19.99 -11.34 -28.36
N LEU A 82 18.87 -11.75 -27.76
CA LEU A 82 18.28 -11.08 -26.60
C LEU A 82 18.99 -11.41 -25.29
N LEU A 83 19.80 -12.48 -25.25
CA LEU A 83 20.51 -12.94 -24.05
C LEU A 83 22.00 -12.54 -24.03
N GLY A 84 22.40 -11.58 -24.87
CA GLY A 84 23.78 -11.12 -24.96
C GLY A 84 24.70 -12.08 -25.70
N LYS A 85 25.94 -11.65 -25.96
CA LYS A 85 26.96 -12.47 -26.65
C LYS A 85 27.98 -13.07 -25.68
N THR A 86 28.21 -12.38 -24.57
CA THR A 86 29.22 -12.75 -23.57
C THR A 86 28.58 -13.08 -22.23
N LYS A 87 29.33 -13.73 -21.34
CA LYS A 87 28.90 -13.98 -19.95
C LYS A 87 28.64 -12.66 -19.21
N GLN A 88 29.41 -11.63 -19.52
CA GLN A 88 29.27 -10.28 -18.98
C GLN A 88 27.98 -9.61 -19.46
N ASP A 89 27.61 -9.77 -20.73
CA ASP A 89 26.34 -9.27 -21.26
C ASP A 89 25.17 -9.95 -20.54
N TYR A 90 25.20 -11.28 -20.45
CA TYR A 90 24.14 -12.06 -19.79
C TYR A 90 23.97 -11.67 -18.31
N ALA A 91 25.07 -11.54 -17.57
CA ALA A 91 25.03 -11.08 -16.18
C ALA A 91 24.48 -9.64 -16.06
N SER A 92 24.85 -8.76 -17.00
CA SER A 92 24.34 -7.38 -17.03
C SER A 92 22.84 -7.33 -17.36
N ILE A 93 22.36 -8.22 -18.23
CA ILE A 93 20.93 -8.37 -18.54
C ILE A 93 20.17 -8.76 -17.28
N LEU A 94 20.64 -9.79 -16.56
CA LEU A 94 20.05 -10.23 -15.29
C LEU A 94 20.03 -9.11 -14.26
N ARG A 95 21.14 -8.37 -14.11
CA ARG A 95 21.24 -7.23 -13.20
C ARG A 95 20.17 -6.19 -13.51
N TRP A 96 19.99 -5.80 -14.77
CA TRP A 96 18.97 -4.80 -15.13
C TRP A 96 17.54 -5.33 -14.97
N MET A 97 17.27 -6.58 -15.37
CA MET A 97 15.95 -7.19 -15.15
C MET A 97 15.61 -7.24 -13.65
N SER A 98 16.59 -7.61 -12.82
CA SER A 98 16.46 -7.61 -11.36
C SER A 98 16.22 -6.20 -10.82
N PHE A 99 17.06 -5.24 -11.20
CA PHE A 99 16.97 -3.84 -10.76
C PHE A 99 15.59 -3.23 -11.08
N PHE A 100 15.07 -3.40 -12.29
CA PHE A 100 13.73 -2.89 -12.62
C PHE A 100 12.62 -3.61 -11.83
N ASN A 101 12.78 -4.91 -11.54
CA ASN A 101 11.79 -5.69 -10.83
C ASN A 101 11.78 -5.44 -9.31
N SER A 102 12.94 -5.19 -8.71
CA SER A 102 13.10 -4.98 -7.25
C SER A 102 13.11 -3.51 -6.86
N GLU A 103 13.69 -2.63 -7.68
CA GLU A 103 13.86 -1.23 -7.34
C GLU A 103 12.78 -0.34 -7.96
N VAL A 104 12.58 -0.45 -9.28
CA VAL A 104 11.73 0.48 -10.02
C VAL A 104 10.24 0.16 -9.85
N LEU A 105 9.83 -1.07 -10.14
CA LEU A 105 8.42 -1.44 -10.15
C LEU A 105 7.75 -1.36 -8.77
N PRO A 106 8.37 -1.78 -7.64
CA PRO A 106 7.74 -1.67 -6.34
C PRO A 106 7.51 -0.21 -5.91
N LYS A 107 8.47 0.69 -6.18
CA LYS A 107 8.36 2.13 -5.88
C LYS A 107 7.28 2.80 -6.73
N LEU A 108 7.26 2.52 -8.04
CA LEU A 108 6.15 2.92 -8.91
C LEU A 108 4.81 2.38 -8.41
N GLY A 109 4.77 1.11 -8.01
CA GLY A 109 3.59 0.46 -7.43
C GLY A 109 3.08 1.14 -6.17
N ALA A 110 3.98 1.54 -5.27
CA ALA A 110 3.65 2.29 -4.06
C ALA A 110 3.12 3.69 -4.39
N TRP A 111 3.54 4.28 -5.51
CA TRP A 111 3.04 5.56 -5.99
C TRP A 111 1.66 5.45 -6.65
N PHE A 112 1.46 4.59 -7.65
CA PHE A 112 0.19 4.58 -8.42
C PHE A 112 -0.93 3.76 -7.78
N ARG A 113 -0.64 2.66 -7.06
CA ARG A 113 -1.71 1.79 -6.54
C ARG A 113 -2.64 2.51 -5.56
N PRO A 114 -2.15 3.36 -4.64
CA PRO A 114 -3.01 4.14 -3.78
C PRO A 114 -3.91 5.12 -4.54
N LEU A 115 -3.37 5.75 -5.58
CA LEU A 115 -4.10 6.72 -6.43
C LEU A 115 -5.18 6.05 -7.30
N LEU A 116 -5.09 4.75 -7.52
CA LEU A 116 -6.10 3.94 -8.19
C LEU A 116 -7.05 3.20 -7.21
N GLY A 117 -6.93 3.42 -5.90
CA GLY A 117 -7.72 2.69 -4.90
C GLY A 117 -7.38 1.21 -4.77
N LYS A 118 -6.23 0.77 -5.29
CA LYS A 118 -5.72 -0.61 -5.22
C LYS A 118 -4.76 -0.85 -4.05
N ALA A 119 -4.54 0.18 -3.24
CA ALA A 119 -3.81 0.19 -1.99
C ALA A 119 -4.33 1.36 -1.13
N PRO A 120 -4.09 1.36 0.20
CA PRO A 120 -4.48 2.48 1.05
C PRO A 120 -3.79 3.78 0.61
N TYR A 121 -4.58 4.86 0.49
CA TYR A 121 -4.06 6.19 0.19
C TYR A 121 -3.55 6.91 1.43
N ASN A 122 -2.30 7.36 1.38
CA ASN A 122 -1.70 8.29 2.32
C ASN A 122 -0.88 9.30 1.51
N LYS A 123 -1.19 10.59 1.67
CA LYS A 123 -0.57 11.66 0.85
C LYS A 123 0.96 11.68 0.98
N LYS A 124 1.48 11.55 2.20
CA LYS A 124 2.93 11.57 2.48
C LYS A 124 3.62 10.33 1.92
N ALA A 125 3.02 9.15 2.10
CA ALA A 125 3.56 7.91 1.55
C ALA A 125 3.61 7.93 0.01
N VAL A 126 2.62 8.55 -0.64
CA VAL A 126 2.61 8.75 -2.09
C VAL A 126 3.71 9.73 -2.52
N GLU A 127 3.91 10.83 -1.79
CA GLU A 127 5.02 11.78 -1.99
C GLU A 127 6.40 11.12 -1.82
N GLU A 128 6.55 10.30 -0.78
CA GLU A 128 7.78 9.52 -0.53
C GLU A 128 8.02 8.51 -1.67
N ALA A 129 7.01 7.73 -2.06
CA ALA A 129 7.11 6.79 -3.18
C ALA A 129 7.42 7.47 -4.52
N GLN A 130 6.89 8.68 -4.75
CA GLN A 130 7.25 9.51 -5.90
C GLN A 130 8.73 9.88 -5.87
N LYS A 131 9.23 10.40 -4.74
CA LYS A 131 10.64 10.78 -4.58
C LYS A 131 11.56 9.58 -4.80
N GLU A 132 11.27 8.46 -4.14
CA GLU A 132 12.05 7.22 -4.29
C GLU A 132 12.04 6.70 -5.73
N THR A 133 10.90 6.82 -6.43
CA THR A 133 10.82 6.49 -7.86
C THR A 133 11.77 7.35 -8.69
N TYR A 134 11.81 8.66 -8.46
CA TYR A 134 12.72 9.56 -9.18
C TYR A 134 14.19 9.28 -8.85
N GLU A 135 14.51 8.90 -7.62
CA GLU A 135 15.85 8.48 -7.22
C GLU A 135 16.31 7.26 -8.02
N VAL A 136 15.50 6.19 -8.09
CA VAL A 136 15.90 5.00 -8.86
C VAL A 136 15.90 5.23 -10.37
N VAL A 137 15.01 6.08 -10.90
CA VAL A 137 15.02 6.49 -12.30
C VAL A 137 16.29 7.27 -12.64
N SER A 138 16.81 8.09 -11.71
CA SER A 138 18.05 8.86 -11.95
C SER A 138 19.28 7.96 -12.18
N VAL A 139 19.30 6.77 -11.59
CA VAL A 139 20.33 5.75 -11.84
C VAL A 139 20.26 5.24 -13.28
N VAL A 140 19.03 5.01 -13.78
CA VAL A 140 18.81 4.59 -15.17
C VAL A 140 19.17 5.71 -16.15
N GLU A 141 18.78 6.95 -15.82
CA GLU A 141 19.10 8.15 -16.60
C GLU A 141 20.60 8.33 -16.77
N SER A 142 21.35 8.23 -15.66
CA SER A 142 22.81 8.35 -15.68
C SER A 142 23.48 7.26 -16.51
N HIS A 143 22.94 6.04 -16.47
CA HIS A 143 23.43 4.95 -17.32
C HIS A 143 23.14 5.22 -18.81
N LEU A 144 21.92 5.61 -19.14
CA LEU A 144 21.48 5.82 -20.53
C LEU A 144 22.02 7.12 -21.16
N ALA A 145 22.65 8.00 -20.37
CA ALA A 145 23.38 9.16 -20.89
C ALA A 145 24.51 8.75 -21.84
N ASN A 146 25.13 7.59 -21.58
CA ASN A 146 26.27 7.08 -22.35
C ASN A 146 25.94 5.80 -23.14
N ASN A 147 24.69 5.32 -23.08
CA ASN A 147 24.31 4.03 -23.67
C ASN A 147 22.98 4.12 -24.41
N THR A 148 22.91 3.54 -25.61
CA THR A 148 21.67 3.49 -26.39
C THR A 148 20.65 2.54 -25.74
N PHE A 149 21.13 1.39 -25.25
CA PHE A 149 20.35 0.32 -24.61
C PHE A 149 20.92 0.00 -23.23
N LEU A 150 20.22 -0.81 -22.44
CA LEU A 150 20.66 -1.16 -21.09
C LEU A 150 21.93 -2.02 -21.08
N VAL A 151 22.12 -2.86 -22.10
CA VAL A 151 23.29 -3.74 -22.24
C VAL A 151 23.78 -3.78 -23.68
N GLY A 152 25.01 -3.31 -23.89
CA GLY A 152 25.65 -3.26 -25.20
C GLY A 152 24.94 -2.34 -26.19
N GLU A 153 25.23 -2.52 -27.48
CA GLU A 153 24.77 -1.64 -28.56
C GLU A 153 23.55 -2.17 -29.31
N ARG A 154 22.74 -3.03 -28.67
CA ARG A 154 21.50 -3.55 -29.25
C ARG A 154 20.47 -3.91 -28.19
N ILE A 155 19.22 -4.05 -28.62
CA ILE A 155 18.12 -4.49 -27.76
C ILE A 155 18.41 -5.88 -27.21
N THR A 156 18.26 -6.00 -25.90
CA THR A 156 18.33 -7.25 -25.15
C THR A 156 17.02 -7.50 -24.40
N LEU A 157 16.93 -8.66 -23.76
CA LEU A 157 15.81 -8.98 -22.88
C LEU A 157 15.67 -7.98 -21.72
N ALA A 158 16.77 -7.37 -21.28
CA ALA A 158 16.74 -6.32 -20.26
C ALA A 158 15.90 -5.13 -20.72
N ASP A 159 16.08 -4.67 -21.98
CA ASP A 159 15.35 -3.54 -22.52
C ASP A 159 13.85 -3.82 -22.61
N LEU A 160 13.48 -4.97 -23.18
CA LEU A 160 12.08 -5.39 -23.33
C LEU A 160 11.40 -5.53 -21.96
N PHE A 161 12.06 -6.19 -21.02
CA PHE A 161 11.51 -6.43 -19.69
C PHE A 161 11.38 -5.12 -18.89
N ALA A 162 12.43 -4.30 -18.86
CA ALA A 162 12.43 -3.02 -18.16
C ALA A 162 11.40 -2.03 -18.72
N THR A 163 11.22 -1.99 -20.05
CA THR A 163 10.20 -1.16 -20.71
C THR A 163 8.79 -1.50 -20.22
N GLY A 164 8.50 -2.79 -20.04
CA GLY A 164 7.25 -3.25 -19.43
C GLY A 164 7.06 -2.68 -18.02
N LEU A 165 8.09 -2.74 -17.20
CA LEU A 165 7.99 -2.38 -15.77
C LEU A 165 7.87 -0.88 -15.54
N ILE A 166 8.59 -0.06 -16.31
CA ILE A 166 8.55 1.40 -16.20
C ILE A 166 7.35 2.03 -16.93
N SER A 167 6.67 1.28 -17.81
CA SER A 167 5.55 1.79 -18.62
C SER A 167 4.43 2.43 -17.80
N ARG A 168 4.19 1.98 -16.56
CA ARG A 168 3.20 2.61 -15.66
C ARG A 168 3.57 4.03 -15.25
N GLY A 169 4.87 4.35 -15.16
CA GLY A 169 5.34 5.71 -14.97
C GLY A 169 4.94 6.59 -16.17
N PHE A 170 5.22 6.12 -17.38
CA PHE A 170 4.84 6.79 -18.63
C PHE A 170 3.33 6.85 -18.89
N GLU A 171 2.56 5.93 -18.34
CA GLU A 171 1.09 5.92 -18.48
C GLU A 171 0.41 6.96 -17.57
N PHE A 172 0.97 7.22 -16.38
CA PHE A 172 0.32 8.01 -15.33
C PHE A 172 1.02 9.31 -14.91
N PHE A 173 2.36 9.36 -14.94
CA PHE A 173 3.12 10.43 -14.26
C PHE A 173 4.17 11.12 -15.12
N PHE A 174 4.86 10.39 -16.01
CA PHE A 174 6.01 10.90 -16.75
C PHE A 174 5.54 11.73 -17.95
N ASP A 175 5.14 12.95 -17.61
CA ASP A 175 4.64 13.98 -18.48
C ASP A 175 5.76 14.72 -19.24
N LYS A 176 5.45 15.88 -19.81
CA LYS A 176 6.44 16.66 -20.56
C LYS A 176 7.60 17.14 -19.67
N GLU A 177 7.30 17.65 -18.47
CA GLU A 177 8.32 18.16 -17.55
C GLU A 177 9.28 17.06 -17.10
N PHE A 178 8.73 15.88 -16.77
CA PHE A 178 9.57 14.71 -16.48
C PHE A 178 10.49 14.38 -17.66
N ARG A 179 9.96 14.37 -18.89
CA ARG A 179 10.74 13.98 -20.08
C ARG A 179 11.84 14.98 -20.42
N GLU A 180 11.66 16.25 -20.09
CA GLU A 180 12.71 17.28 -20.19
C GLU A 180 13.80 17.08 -19.14
N LYS A 181 13.44 16.62 -17.94
CA LYS A 181 14.38 16.35 -16.84
C LYS A 181 15.12 15.01 -16.98
N TYR A 182 14.47 14.00 -17.56
CA TYR A 182 15.00 12.64 -17.78
C TYR A 182 14.99 12.27 -19.27
N PRO A 183 15.73 13.01 -20.13
CA PRO A 183 15.67 12.83 -21.57
C PRO A 183 16.19 11.46 -22.04
N HIS A 184 17.16 10.85 -21.36
CA HIS A 184 17.78 9.61 -21.81
C HIS A 184 16.89 8.39 -21.56
N VAL A 185 16.23 8.31 -20.39
CA VAL A 185 15.19 7.31 -20.09
C VAL A 185 14.01 7.48 -21.04
N SER A 186 13.60 8.73 -21.29
CA SER A 186 12.49 9.04 -22.20
C SER A 186 12.78 8.61 -23.64
N ARG A 187 13.98 8.91 -24.14
CA ARG A 187 14.46 8.45 -25.44
C ARG A 187 14.50 6.93 -25.50
N TRP A 188 15.12 6.27 -24.52
CA TRP A 188 15.23 4.81 -24.49
C TRP A 188 13.85 4.14 -24.48
N PHE A 189 12.94 4.59 -23.60
CA PHE A 189 11.60 4.04 -23.52
C PHE A 189 10.87 4.18 -24.86
N ALA A 190 10.86 5.36 -25.46
CA ALA A 190 10.25 5.57 -26.78
C ALA A 190 10.90 4.71 -27.87
N THR A 191 12.23 4.55 -27.82
CA THR A 191 12.97 3.72 -28.79
C THR A 191 12.56 2.26 -28.69
N VAL A 192 12.48 1.70 -27.48
CA VAL A 192 12.18 0.27 -27.26
C VAL A 192 10.69 -0.02 -27.45
N TYR A 193 9.80 0.86 -26.97
CA TYR A 193 8.35 0.67 -27.08
C TYR A 193 7.88 0.59 -28.53
N ASN A 194 8.50 1.37 -29.42
CA ASN A 194 8.16 1.40 -30.84
C ASN A 194 8.80 0.28 -31.66
N GLN A 195 9.58 -0.61 -31.04
CA GLN A 195 10.18 -1.74 -31.76
C GLN A 195 9.10 -2.75 -32.14
N PRO A 196 9.12 -3.29 -33.37
CA PRO A 196 8.09 -4.23 -33.83
C PRO A 196 7.86 -5.41 -32.89
N ILE A 197 8.93 -5.94 -32.28
CA ILE A 197 8.83 -7.02 -31.29
C ILE A 197 7.96 -6.66 -30.08
N TYR A 198 8.03 -5.40 -29.64
CA TYR A 198 7.35 -4.94 -28.42
C TYR A 198 5.96 -4.37 -28.73
N SER A 199 5.86 -3.47 -29.73
CA SER A 199 4.60 -2.83 -30.13
C SER A 199 3.58 -3.84 -30.68
N ALA A 200 4.02 -5.00 -31.18
CA ALA A 200 3.11 -6.05 -31.67
C ALA A 200 2.33 -6.78 -30.56
N VAL A 201 2.63 -6.53 -29.27
CA VAL A 201 1.94 -7.13 -28.12
C VAL A 201 1.58 -6.11 -27.03
N ALA A 202 2.18 -4.92 -27.06
CA ALA A 202 1.88 -3.84 -26.13
C ALA A 202 0.67 -3.01 -26.60
N PRO A 203 -0.11 -2.42 -25.68
CA PRO A 203 -1.14 -1.45 -26.05
C PRO A 203 -0.57 -0.26 -26.84
N GLU A 204 -1.42 0.45 -27.57
CA GLU A 204 -1.00 1.74 -28.14
C GLU A 204 -0.63 2.70 -27.01
N PHE A 205 0.51 3.38 -27.16
CA PHE A 205 1.05 4.25 -26.13
C PHE A 205 1.21 5.68 -26.65
N LYS A 206 0.71 6.63 -25.85
CA LYS A 206 0.83 8.07 -26.10
C LYS A 206 1.50 8.73 -24.91
N LEU A 207 2.54 9.50 -25.20
CA LEU A 207 3.26 10.28 -24.19
C LEU A 207 2.33 11.33 -23.58
N LEU A 208 2.44 11.51 -22.27
CA LEU A 208 1.63 12.47 -21.53
C LEU A 208 2.17 13.88 -21.70
N ASP A 209 1.28 14.86 -21.87
CA ASP A 209 1.63 16.27 -21.70
C ASP A 209 1.55 16.69 -20.23
N THR A 210 0.59 16.14 -19.49
CA THR A 210 0.39 16.34 -18.05
C THR A 210 0.10 15.00 -17.33
N PRO A 211 0.36 14.87 -16.02
CA PRO A 211 0.11 13.63 -15.28
C PRO A 211 -1.38 13.26 -15.28
N LYS A 212 -1.71 11.98 -15.49
CA LYS A 212 -3.10 11.49 -15.38
C LYS A 212 -3.52 11.28 -13.93
N LEU A 213 -2.57 10.97 -13.06
CA LEU A 213 -2.78 10.78 -11.63
C LEU A 213 -1.96 11.83 -10.88
N THR A 214 -2.63 12.52 -9.97
CA THR A 214 -2.02 13.46 -9.03
C THR A 214 -2.14 12.91 -7.62
N ASN A 215 -1.37 13.45 -6.66
CA ASN A 215 -1.43 13.03 -5.26
C ASN A 215 -2.73 13.49 -4.58
N VAL A 216 -3.82 12.86 -4.98
CA VAL A 216 -5.20 13.08 -4.56
C VAL A 216 -5.80 11.70 -4.34
N ALA A 217 -6.61 11.56 -3.29
CA ALA A 217 -7.26 10.30 -3.00
C ALA A 217 -8.12 9.84 -4.19
N PRO A 218 -8.16 8.52 -4.49
CA PRO A 218 -9.02 7.99 -5.54
C PRO A 218 -10.48 8.37 -5.26
N LYS A 219 -11.19 8.86 -6.28
CA LYS A 219 -12.65 9.02 -6.20
C LYS A 219 -13.23 7.62 -5.95
N LYS A 220 -14.03 7.46 -4.88
CA LYS A 220 -14.77 6.21 -4.62
C LYS A 220 -15.54 5.86 -5.89
N ALA A 221 -15.23 4.72 -6.50
CA ALA A 221 -16.13 4.13 -7.48
C ALA A 221 -17.45 3.83 -6.76
N GLU A 222 -18.56 4.36 -7.26
CA GLU A 222 -19.89 3.95 -6.79
C GLU A 222 -20.02 2.44 -7.02
N GLN A 223 -19.93 1.67 -5.93
CA GLN A 223 -20.34 0.27 -6.00
C GLN A 223 -21.85 0.25 -6.26
N PRO A 224 -22.34 -0.56 -7.22
CA PRO A 224 -23.77 -0.79 -7.37
C PRO A 224 -24.28 -1.30 -6.02
N LYS A 225 -25.20 -0.56 -5.40
CA LYS A 225 -25.82 -0.97 -4.14
C LYS A 225 -26.49 -2.33 -4.37
N ALA A 226 -25.95 -3.37 -3.72
CA ALA A 226 -26.68 -4.62 -3.56
C ALA A 226 -28.03 -4.31 -2.88
N PRO A 227 -29.15 -4.94 -3.30
CA PRO A 227 -30.47 -4.64 -2.77
C PRO A 227 -30.50 -4.96 -1.27
N LYS A 228 -30.73 -3.93 -0.45
CA LYS A 228 -30.96 -4.07 0.99
C LYS A 228 -32.29 -4.79 1.23
N PRO A 229 -32.38 -5.77 2.16
CA PRO A 229 -33.64 -6.32 2.60
C PRO A 229 -34.54 -5.22 3.19
N ALA A 230 -35.84 -5.28 2.88
CA ALA A 230 -36.82 -4.28 3.28
C ALA A 230 -36.90 -4.13 4.81
N ALA A 231 -36.62 -2.92 5.30
CA ALA A 231 -36.91 -2.50 6.67
C ALA A 231 -38.05 -1.47 6.67
N ALA A 232 -38.96 -1.64 7.62
CA ALA A 232 -40.21 -0.90 7.80
C ALA A 232 -40.02 0.63 7.95
N PRO A 233 -41.04 1.45 7.60
CA PRO A 233 -40.89 2.88 7.36
C PRO A 233 -40.91 3.71 8.66
N LYS A 234 -40.02 4.71 8.73
CA LYS A 234 -40.08 5.85 9.65
C LYS A 234 -39.70 7.14 8.88
N PRO A 235 -40.11 8.33 9.36
CA PRO A 235 -40.84 9.31 8.56
C PRO A 235 -39.98 10.22 7.67
N ALA A 236 -40.65 10.85 6.71
CA ALA A 236 -40.11 11.70 5.65
C ALA A 236 -39.16 12.81 6.15
N ALA A 237 -37.99 12.89 5.52
CA ALA A 237 -37.19 14.11 5.46
C ALA A 237 -37.70 15.00 4.29
N PRO A 238 -37.61 16.34 4.38
CA PRO A 238 -38.05 17.24 3.33
C PRO A 238 -37.16 17.15 2.08
N ALA A 239 -37.75 17.57 0.96
CA ALA A 239 -37.19 17.54 -0.39
C ALA A 239 -35.82 18.23 -0.53
N ALA A 240 -34.99 17.65 -1.39
CA ALA A 240 -33.79 18.28 -1.92
C ALA A 240 -34.17 19.43 -2.88
N GLU A 241 -33.59 20.60 -2.65
CA GLU A 241 -33.48 21.66 -3.65
C GLU A 241 -32.00 21.88 -4.01
N GLU A 242 -31.84 22.33 -5.26
CA GLU A 242 -30.69 22.59 -6.12
C GLU A 242 -29.31 22.88 -5.48
N GLU A 243 -28.25 22.38 -6.14
CA GLU A 243 -26.84 22.63 -5.84
C GLU A 243 -26.49 24.13 -5.76
N PRO A 244 -25.90 24.58 -4.62
CA PRO A 244 -25.08 25.78 -4.59
C PRO A 244 -23.60 25.41 -4.41
N ALA A 245 -22.76 26.32 -4.89
CA ALA A 245 -21.30 26.28 -4.89
C ALA A 245 -20.64 25.70 -3.61
N GLU A 246 -19.49 25.05 -3.83
CA GLU A 246 -18.63 24.35 -2.86
C GLU A 246 -18.52 25.08 -1.50
N ALA A 247 -19.22 24.55 -0.50
CA ALA A 247 -19.18 25.05 0.87
C ALA A 247 -17.90 24.57 1.60
N PRO A 248 -17.33 25.40 2.50
CA PRO A 248 -16.12 25.05 3.25
C PRO A 248 -16.32 23.77 4.06
N LYS A 249 -15.26 22.92 4.11
CA LYS A 249 -15.26 21.63 4.82
C LYS A 249 -15.91 21.76 6.20
N PRO A 250 -16.82 20.84 6.58
CA PRO A 250 -17.43 20.87 7.90
C PRO A 250 -16.34 20.80 8.98
N LYS A 251 -16.39 21.76 9.90
CA LYS A 251 -15.44 21.89 11.02
C LYS A 251 -15.60 20.71 11.96
N HIS A 252 -14.49 20.23 12.53
CA HIS A 252 -14.52 19.14 13.51
C HIS A 252 -15.36 19.54 14.72
N PRO A 253 -16.21 18.67 15.31
CA PRO A 253 -17.08 19.03 16.44
C PRO A 253 -16.35 19.69 17.61
N LEU A 254 -15.12 19.25 17.88
CA LEU A 254 -14.26 19.80 18.93
C LEU A 254 -13.61 21.16 18.62
N GLU A 255 -13.77 21.73 17.42
CA GLU A 255 -13.42 23.13 17.16
C GLU A 255 -14.31 24.11 17.93
N ALA A 256 -15.48 23.67 18.41
CA ALA A 256 -16.36 24.47 19.25
C ALA A 256 -15.87 24.59 20.71
N LEU A 257 -14.92 23.74 21.14
CA LEU A 257 -14.37 23.83 22.49
C LEU A 257 -13.49 25.07 22.67
N PRO A 258 -13.43 25.63 23.90
CA PRO A 258 -12.46 26.65 24.23
C PRO A 258 -11.03 26.19 23.91
N ARG A 259 -10.21 27.13 23.43
CA ARG A 259 -8.79 26.89 23.16
C ARG A 259 -8.14 26.24 24.38
N ALA A 260 -7.50 25.09 24.15
CA ALA A 260 -6.83 24.35 25.22
C ALA A 260 -5.70 25.19 25.82
N SER A 261 -5.56 25.15 27.15
CA SER A 261 -4.43 25.78 27.84
C SER A 261 -3.13 24.99 27.63
N PHE A 262 -3.25 23.68 27.44
CA PHE A 262 -2.15 22.76 27.16
C PHE A 262 -2.25 22.21 25.72
N PRO A 263 -1.21 22.36 24.88
CA PRO A 263 -1.19 21.79 23.54
C PRO A 263 -0.83 20.30 23.57
N LEU A 264 -1.76 19.42 23.16
CA LEU A 264 -1.51 17.97 23.15
C LEU A 264 -0.30 17.56 22.28
N ASP A 265 0.07 18.35 21.28
CA ASP A 265 1.27 18.13 20.47
C ASP A 265 2.57 18.18 21.30
N GLU A 266 2.58 18.89 22.42
CA GLU A 266 3.72 18.88 23.34
C GLU A 266 3.88 17.52 24.01
N TRP A 267 2.78 16.90 24.46
CA TRP A 267 2.80 15.53 24.97
C TRP A 267 3.33 14.54 23.92
N LYS A 268 2.83 14.62 22.68
CA LYS A 268 3.27 13.75 21.58
C LYS A 268 4.78 13.87 21.30
N ARG A 269 5.32 15.09 21.42
CA ARG A 269 6.75 15.36 21.28
C ARG A 269 7.53 14.73 22.43
N GLN A 270 7.08 14.88 23.67
CA GLN A 270 7.73 14.28 24.85
C GLN A 270 7.78 12.76 24.73
N TYR A 271 6.64 12.12 24.47
CA TYR A 271 6.54 10.67 24.28
C TYR A 271 7.45 10.14 23.16
N SER A 272 7.73 10.94 22.12
CA SER A 272 8.55 10.51 20.98
C SER A 272 10.06 10.68 21.19
N ASN A 273 10.47 11.59 22.08
CA ASN A 273 11.85 12.08 22.16
C ASN A 273 12.53 11.79 23.50
N VAL A 274 11.76 11.38 24.52
CA VAL A 274 12.23 11.11 25.88
C VAL A 274 11.97 9.63 26.19
N ASP A 275 12.82 9.04 27.04
CA ASP A 275 12.64 7.66 27.50
C ASP A 275 11.27 7.47 28.18
N THR A 276 10.60 6.35 27.90
CA THR A 276 9.18 6.18 28.23
C THR A 276 8.82 6.43 29.70
N PRO A 277 9.58 5.93 30.70
CA PRO A 277 9.33 6.22 32.12
C PRO A 277 9.41 7.72 32.46
N GLU A 278 10.38 8.44 31.89
CA GLU A 278 10.55 9.89 32.09
C GLU A 278 9.42 10.67 31.40
N ALA A 279 9.03 10.26 30.18
CA ALA A 279 7.92 10.83 29.46
C ALA A 279 6.58 10.65 30.20
N LEU A 280 6.33 9.46 30.78
CA LEU A 280 5.12 9.17 31.56
C LEU A 280 5.06 10.00 32.84
N LYS A 281 6.17 10.16 33.56
CA LYS A 281 6.24 11.07 34.70
C LYS A 281 5.87 12.50 34.28
N TRP A 282 6.44 12.98 33.17
CA TRP A 282 6.14 14.29 32.63
C TRP A 282 4.66 14.43 32.26
N PHE A 283 4.05 13.41 31.65
CA PHE A 283 2.63 13.41 31.28
C PHE A 283 1.72 13.70 32.48
N TRP A 284 1.90 12.97 33.59
CA TRP A 284 1.06 13.12 34.78
C TRP A 284 1.25 14.47 35.48
N GLU A 285 2.42 15.09 35.35
CA GLU A 285 2.72 16.40 35.94
C GLU A 285 2.18 17.58 35.09
N ASN A 286 2.05 17.39 33.76
CA ASN A 286 1.83 18.50 32.82
C ASN A 286 0.47 18.48 32.11
N VAL A 287 -0.18 17.33 31.95
CA VAL A 287 -1.47 17.25 31.24
C VAL A 287 -2.63 17.64 32.16
N PRO A 288 -3.41 18.69 31.85
CA PRO A 288 -4.52 19.11 32.70
C PRO A 288 -5.76 18.25 32.46
N PHE A 289 -6.06 17.34 33.38
CA PHE A 289 -7.24 16.47 33.31
C PHE A 289 -8.59 17.18 33.56
N THR A 290 -8.59 18.50 33.70
CA THR A 290 -9.79 19.34 33.60
C THR A 290 -10.18 19.61 32.14
N GLU A 291 -9.24 19.47 31.21
CA GLU A 291 -9.43 19.67 29.77
C GLU A 291 -9.31 18.38 28.96
N TYR A 292 -8.65 17.37 29.52
CA TYR A 292 -8.41 16.09 28.88
C TYR A 292 -8.97 14.94 29.71
N SER A 293 -9.46 13.90 29.06
CA SER A 293 -9.87 12.66 29.71
C SER A 293 -9.10 11.48 29.13
N ILE A 294 -8.99 10.39 29.89
CA ILE A 294 -8.31 9.17 29.45
C ILE A 294 -9.33 8.04 29.32
N TRP A 295 -9.19 7.25 28.26
CA TRP A 295 -10.10 6.17 27.91
C TRP A 295 -9.33 4.89 27.62
N LYS A 296 -9.78 3.82 28.25
CA LYS A 296 -9.46 2.45 27.87
C LYS A 296 -10.32 2.07 26.66
N VAL A 297 -9.68 1.47 25.66
CA VAL A 297 -10.32 1.08 24.40
C VAL A 297 -10.08 -0.41 24.17
N ARG A 298 -11.14 -1.21 24.10
CA ARG A 298 -11.06 -2.67 23.85
C ARG A 298 -11.82 -3.04 22.59
N TYR A 299 -11.29 -3.94 21.79
CA TYR A 299 -12.04 -4.50 20.67
C TYR A 299 -13.07 -5.53 21.16
N LYS A 300 -14.27 -5.51 20.59
CA LYS A 300 -15.41 -6.34 21.05
C LYS A 300 -15.39 -7.77 20.49
N TYR A 301 -14.77 -7.98 19.33
CA TYR A 301 -14.88 -9.23 18.56
C TYR A 301 -13.56 -10.00 18.56
N ASN A 302 -13.01 -10.26 19.76
CA ASN A 302 -11.70 -10.93 19.90
C ASN A 302 -11.71 -12.36 19.30
N ASP A 303 -12.87 -13.01 19.24
CA ASP A 303 -13.07 -14.33 18.62
C ASP A 303 -12.91 -14.32 17.09
N GLU A 304 -13.01 -13.15 16.45
CA GLU A 304 -12.76 -12.99 15.00
C GLU A 304 -11.27 -12.80 14.68
N LEU A 305 -10.41 -12.63 15.70
CA LEU A 305 -8.98 -12.36 15.53
C LEU A 305 -8.20 -13.64 15.23
N THR A 306 -7.74 -13.78 13.98
CA THR A 306 -7.03 -14.98 13.50
C THR A 306 -5.52 -14.85 13.52
N MET A 307 -4.94 -13.91 12.76
CA MET A 307 -3.48 -13.71 12.73
C MET A 307 -3.11 -12.41 13.42
N THR A 308 -2.13 -12.43 14.33
CA THR A 308 -1.75 -11.23 15.13
C THR A 308 -1.34 -10.05 14.25
N PHE A 309 -0.74 -10.28 13.08
CA PHE A 309 -0.43 -9.22 12.13
C PHE A 309 -1.69 -8.63 11.47
N MET A 310 -2.73 -9.43 11.24
CA MET A 310 -4.02 -8.95 10.73
C MET A 310 -4.76 -8.14 11.81
N SER A 311 -4.74 -8.61 13.06
CA SER A 311 -5.22 -7.86 14.23
C SER A 311 -4.50 -6.50 14.35
N ASN A 312 -3.18 -6.47 14.13
CA ASN A 312 -2.41 -5.22 14.12
C ASN A 312 -2.76 -4.32 12.92
N ASN A 313 -3.17 -4.89 11.79
CA ASN A 313 -3.69 -4.13 10.66
C ASN A 313 -5.05 -3.49 10.98
N LEU A 314 -5.91 -4.12 11.79
CA LEU A 314 -7.16 -3.53 12.27
C LEU A 314 -6.89 -2.27 13.09
N ILE A 315 -5.94 -2.32 14.04
CA ILE A 315 -5.50 -1.15 14.81
C ILE A 315 -5.02 -0.03 13.88
N GLY A 316 -4.22 -0.38 12.86
CA GLY A 316 -3.75 0.58 11.86
C GLY A 316 -4.89 1.22 11.06
N GLY A 317 -5.89 0.42 10.69
CA GLY A 317 -7.09 0.89 10.03
C GLY A 317 -7.87 1.88 10.89
N PHE A 318 -8.07 1.54 12.17
CA PHE A 318 -8.79 2.39 13.12
C PHE A 318 -8.07 3.72 13.33
N ASN A 319 -6.76 3.68 13.59
CA ASN A 319 -5.90 4.87 13.67
C ASN A 319 -6.01 5.76 12.42
N ASN A 320 -5.98 5.18 11.21
CA ASN A 320 -6.10 5.96 9.98
C ASN A 320 -7.46 6.67 9.85
N ARG A 321 -8.52 6.08 10.39
CA ARG A 321 -9.86 6.66 10.39
C ARG A 321 -10.04 7.74 11.46
N LEU A 322 -9.20 7.75 12.50
CA LEU A 322 -9.14 8.79 13.53
C LEU A 322 -8.38 10.05 13.11
N GLU A 323 -7.90 10.13 11.86
CA GLU A 323 -7.03 11.22 11.40
C GLU A 323 -7.65 12.61 11.53
N ALA A 324 -8.97 12.72 11.34
CA ALA A 324 -9.70 13.99 11.53
C ALA A 324 -9.59 14.50 12.98
N SER A 325 -9.43 13.59 13.92
CA SER A 325 -9.31 13.87 15.34
C SER A 325 -7.86 14.02 15.79
N ARG A 326 -6.84 13.88 14.93
CA ARG A 326 -5.42 13.84 15.32
C ARG A 326 -5.01 14.92 16.33
N LYS A 327 -5.50 16.15 16.16
CA LYS A 327 -5.18 17.28 17.07
C LYS A 327 -5.75 17.13 18.49
N TYR A 328 -6.73 16.26 18.67
CA TYR A 328 -7.53 16.11 19.88
C TYR A 328 -7.29 14.79 20.61
N LEU A 329 -6.46 13.87 20.11
CA LEU A 329 -6.11 12.65 20.83
C LEU A 329 -4.64 12.24 20.68
N PHE A 330 -4.21 11.44 21.64
CA PHE A 330 -3.02 10.61 21.58
C PHE A 330 -3.37 9.27 22.23
N GLY A 331 -2.80 8.18 21.74
CA GLY A 331 -2.89 6.92 22.46
C GLY A 331 -2.13 5.79 21.80
N SER A 332 -2.19 4.63 22.41
CA SER A 332 -1.67 3.40 21.83
C SER A 332 -2.69 2.29 22.00
N ALA A 333 -2.75 1.42 21.00
CA ALA A 333 -3.45 0.15 21.08
C ALA A 333 -2.53 -0.95 20.58
N SER A 334 -2.64 -2.11 21.22
CA SER A 334 -1.78 -3.26 21.00
C SER A 334 -2.58 -4.54 20.87
N VAL A 335 -2.01 -5.45 20.10
CA VAL A 335 -2.42 -6.85 20.03
C VAL A 335 -1.66 -7.60 21.11
N TYR A 336 -2.39 -8.30 21.96
CA TYR A 336 -1.85 -9.19 22.99
C TYR A 336 -2.29 -10.62 22.68
N GLY A 337 -1.38 -11.59 22.78
CA GLY A 337 -1.65 -13.01 22.54
C GLY A 337 -0.89 -13.60 21.36
N VAL A 338 -1.43 -14.68 20.80
CA VAL A 338 -0.85 -15.44 19.68
C VAL A 338 -1.89 -15.63 18.57
N ASN A 339 -1.50 -16.22 17.46
CA ASN A 339 -2.44 -16.48 16.36
C ASN A 339 -3.61 -17.35 16.85
N ASN A 340 -4.83 -16.93 16.49
CA ASN A 340 -6.14 -17.50 16.83
C ASN A 340 -6.54 -17.37 18.31
N ASP A 341 -5.74 -16.64 19.10
CA ASP A 341 -5.98 -16.42 20.53
C ASP A 341 -5.30 -15.11 20.93
N SER A 342 -5.91 -14.01 20.48
CA SER A 342 -5.40 -12.66 20.71
C SER A 342 -6.53 -11.69 21.02
N ILE A 343 -6.18 -10.58 21.67
CA ILE A 343 -7.07 -9.50 22.03
C ILE A 343 -6.47 -8.16 21.59
N ILE A 344 -7.32 -7.15 21.38
CA ILE A 344 -6.88 -5.78 21.12
C ILE A 344 -7.32 -4.88 22.27
N GLU A 345 -6.36 -4.20 22.88
CA GLU A 345 -6.57 -3.27 24.00
C GLU A 345 -5.66 -2.06 23.85
N GLY A 346 -6.10 -0.89 24.33
CA GLY A 346 -5.32 0.34 24.30
C GLY A 346 -5.77 1.39 25.30
N ALA A 347 -4.97 2.45 25.41
CA ALA A 347 -5.26 3.63 26.22
C ALA A 347 -5.08 4.90 25.39
N PHE A 348 -6.04 5.82 25.49
CA PHE A 348 -6.08 7.07 24.72
C PHE A 348 -6.40 8.25 25.64
N VAL A 349 -5.61 9.31 25.55
CA VAL A 349 -5.94 10.62 26.10
C VAL A 349 -6.59 11.46 25.01
N ILE A 350 -7.70 12.10 25.35
CA ILE A 350 -8.51 12.88 24.40
C ILE A 350 -8.83 14.26 24.96
N ARG A 351 -9.07 15.23 24.08
CA ARG A 351 -9.57 16.55 24.44
C ARG A 351 -11.07 16.47 24.75
N GLY A 352 -11.46 17.02 25.89
CA GLY A 352 -12.84 17.00 26.38
C GLY A 352 -13.14 15.76 27.22
N ASP A 353 -14.40 15.66 27.64
CA ASP A 353 -14.85 14.64 28.59
C ASP A 353 -15.65 13.51 27.94
N ASP A 354 -16.02 13.67 26.67
CA ASP A 354 -16.79 12.71 25.88
C ASP A 354 -15.92 12.17 24.76
N TYR A 355 -15.86 10.83 24.66
CA TYR A 355 -15.09 10.14 23.62
C TYR A 355 -15.78 10.20 22.26
N LEU A 356 -17.11 10.31 22.23
CA LEU A 356 -17.86 10.12 21.00
C LEU A 356 -17.42 11.10 19.88
N PRO A 357 -17.30 12.43 20.12
CA PRO A 357 -16.88 13.37 19.07
C PRO A 357 -15.42 13.22 18.62
N VAL A 358 -14.62 12.41 19.33
CA VAL A 358 -13.23 12.11 18.99
C VAL A 358 -13.14 10.86 18.14
N PHE A 359 -13.94 9.84 18.45
CA PHE A 359 -13.86 8.53 17.79
C PHE A 359 -14.92 8.30 16.72
N ASP A 360 -16.05 9.01 16.73
CA ASP A 360 -17.14 8.88 15.75
C ASP A 360 -16.74 9.21 14.30
N VAL A 361 -15.65 9.97 14.13
CA VAL A 361 -15.01 10.20 12.83
C VAL A 361 -14.55 8.90 12.16
N ALA A 362 -14.32 7.84 12.95
CA ALA A 362 -14.00 6.52 12.49
C ALA A 362 -15.26 5.64 12.48
N PRO A 363 -15.83 5.26 11.31
CA PRO A 363 -17.10 4.54 11.24
C PRO A 363 -17.17 3.19 11.98
N ASP A 364 -16.03 2.62 12.32
CA ASP A 364 -15.89 1.34 13.02
C ASP A 364 -15.62 1.49 14.53
N TYR A 365 -15.68 2.71 15.09
CA TYR A 365 -15.51 2.95 16.53
C TYR A 365 -16.47 2.11 17.38
N GLU A 366 -17.67 1.79 16.88
CA GLU A 366 -18.65 0.94 17.56
C GLU A 366 -18.15 -0.50 17.77
N SER A 367 -17.12 -0.93 17.03
CA SER A 367 -16.44 -2.22 17.25
C SER A 367 -15.57 -2.22 18.51
N TYR A 368 -15.41 -1.06 19.14
CA TYR A 368 -14.66 -0.88 20.35
C TYR A 368 -15.56 -0.52 21.53
N GLU A 369 -15.16 -0.95 22.71
CA GLU A 369 -15.70 -0.53 23.99
C GLU A 369 -14.80 0.54 24.59
N PHE A 370 -15.42 1.59 25.12
CA PHE A 370 -14.73 2.73 25.71
C PHE A 370 -15.07 2.80 27.20
N THR A 371 -14.05 2.74 28.05
CA THR A 371 -14.19 2.89 29.49
C THR A 371 -13.36 4.08 29.94
N LYS A 372 -14.01 5.06 30.59
CA LYS A 372 -13.33 6.23 31.12
C LYS A 372 -12.45 5.83 32.30
N LEU A 373 -11.22 6.33 32.33
CA LEU A 373 -10.24 6.06 33.38
C LEU A 373 -10.09 7.29 34.29
N ASP A 374 -9.93 7.06 35.59
CA ASP A 374 -9.72 8.10 36.59
C ASP A 374 -8.22 8.39 36.73
N PRO A 375 -7.74 9.59 36.34
CA PRO A 375 -6.33 9.95 36.45
C PRO A 375 -5.87 10.12 37.91
N THR A 376 -6.74 10.02 38.91
CA THR A 376 -6.37 10.00 40.34
C THR A 376 -6.29 8.59 40.92
N ASN A 377 -6.85 7.59 40.23
CA ASN A 377 -6.83 6.20 40.64
C ASN A 377 -5.47 5.56 40.27
N PRO A 378 -4.73 4.98 41.25
CA PRO A 378 -3.45 4.32 40.97
C PRO A 378 -3.51 3.15 39.99
N GLU A 379 -4.61 2.38 39.99
CA GLU A 379 -4.78 1.21 39.10
C GLU A 379 -4.97 1.65 37.65
N ASP A 380 -5.78 2.69 37.43
CA ASP A 380 -6.00 3.27 36.10
C ASP A 380 -4.73 3.92 35.54
N ARG A 381 -3.94 4.60 36.38
CA ARG A 381 -2.61 5.09 35.98
C ARG A 381 -1.70 3.96 35.55
N ALA A 382 -1.60 2.91 36.36
CA ALA A 382 -0.76 1.75 36.06
C ALA A 382 -1.19 1.06 34.76
N PHE A 383 -2.48 1.04 34.45
CA PHE A 383 -3.01 0.55 33.18
C PHE A 383 -2.53 1.41 32.00
N VAL A 384 -2.65 2.74 32.08
CA VAL A 384 -2.21 3.65 31.01
C VAL A 384 -0.71 3.54 30.77
N GLU A 385 0.08 3.53 31.83
CA GLU A 385 1.54 3.38 31.75
C GLU A 385 1.92 2.06 31.09
N ALA A 386 1.25 0.96 31.44
CA ALA A 386 1.46 -0.34 30.81
C ALA A 386 1.13 -0.34 29.31
N GLN A 387 0.03 0.30 28.91
CA GLN A 387 -0.40 0.40 27.50
C GLN A 387 0.52 1.30 26.67
N TRP A 388 1.17 2.28 27.28
CA TRP A 388 2.06 3.22 26.57
C TRP A 388 3.53 2.80 26.63
N SER A 389 3.92 1.93 27.56
CA SER A 389 5.26 1.35 27.60
C SER A 389 5.40 0.02 26.86
N TRP A 390 4.29 -0.70 26.64
CA TRP A 390 4.24 -2.02 25.99
C TRP A 390 4.97 -3.13 26.74
N ASP A 391 5.32 -2.90 28.02
CA ASP A 391 6.17 -3.81 28.79
C ASP A 391 5.39 -4.87 29.59
N LYS A 392 4.06 -4.74 29.67
CA LYS A 392 3.22 -5.65 30.45
C LYS A 392 2.24 -6.43 29.57
N PRO A 393 1.95 -7.69 29.91
CA PRO A 393 0.87 -8.44 29.27
C PRO A 393 -0.49 -7.82 29.60
N ALA A 394 -1.49 -8.11 28.76
CA ALA A 394 -2.88 -7.80 29.04
C ALA A 394 -3.55 -8.97 29.76
N VAL A 395 -4.52 -8.68 30.63
CA VAL A 395 -5.29 -9.71 31.36
C VAL A 395 -6.76 -9.61 30.98
N GLU A 396 -7.30 -10.70 30.46
CA GLU A 396 -8.74 -10.83 30.16
C GLU A 396 -9.27 -12.11 30.82
N ASN A 397 -10.31 -11.98 31.65
CA ASN A 397 -10.95 -13.11 32.34
C ASN A 397 -9.98 -14.02 33.13
N GLY A 398 -8.95 -13.42 33.75
CA GLY A 398 -7.93 -14.15 34.52
C GLY A 398 -6.86 -14.87 33.67
N LYS A 399 -6.89 -14.71 32.35
CA LYS A 399 -5.87 -15.21 31.42
C LYS A 399 -4.93 -14.08 31.00
N GLU A 400 -3.64 -14.36 31.05
CA GLU A 400 -2.59 -13.44 30.58
C GLU A 400 -2.33 -13.62 29.08
N TYR A 401 -2.24 -12.49 28.38
CA TYR A 401 -1.93 -12.39 26.95
C TYR A 401 -0.62 -11.59 26.77
N PRO A 402 0.47 -12.22 26.30
CA PRO A 402 1.74 -11.53 26.10
C PRO A 402 1.63 -10.47 24.99
N HIS A 403 2.38 -9.39 25.08
CA HIS A 403 2.39 -8.36 24.03
C HIS A 403 2.94 -8.94 22.71
N ALA A 404 2.20 -8.79 21.62
CA ALA A 404 2.60 -9.28 20.30
C ALA A 404 3.07 -8.14 19.38
N SER A 405 2.29 -7.07 19.28
CA SER A 405 2.60 -5.89 18.46
C SER A 405 1.67 -4.74 18.80
N GLY A 406 2.09 -3.50 18.59
CA GLY A 406 1.25 -2.33 18.88
C GLY A 406 1.47 -1.18 17.92
N LYS A 407 0.57 -0.20 18.01
CA LYS A 407 0.65 1.06 17.26
C LYS A 407 0.34 2.23 18.18
N VAL A 408 1.09 3.31 17.98
CA VAL A 408 0.84 4.60 18.61
C VAL A 408 0.11 5.49 17.60
N PHE A 409 -0.93 6.18 18.05
CA PHE A 409 -1.60 7.25 17.34
C PHE A 409 -1.20 8.60 17.95
N LYS A 410 -0.58 9.46 17.12
CA LYS A 410 -0.08 10.77 17.51
C LYS A 410 -0.22 11.77 16.36
#